data_AF-A0AAE9F7N3-F1
#
_entry.id   AF-A0AAE9F7N3-F1
#
_cell.length_a   1.000
_cell.length_b   1.000
_cell.length_c   1.000
_cell.angle_alpha   90.00
_cell.angle_beta   90.00
_cell.angle_gamma   90.00
#
_symmetry.space_group_name_H-M   'P 1'
#
loop_
_entity.id
_entity.type
_entity.pdbx_description
1 polymer ?
#
loop_
_entity_poly.entity_id
_entity_poly.type
_entity_poly.pdbx_seq_one_letter_code
_entity_poly.pdbx_strand_id
1 'polypeptide(L)'
;MLAKGGQAGKWINSDCQKSLPYIYPAYPNCQKTFNGFCYLHDRGPMDYAESYCQQNNGTVLSTQSQIENTFVQYHLLPEWIMLGAKKVFKNSYAWADGTIWGKFDNRDPLDRSLETLDCLVMYKSSGLW
;
A
#
# COMPACT_ATOMS: atom_id res chain seq x y z
N MET A 1 -7.72 -28.71 11.21
CA MET A 1 -7.65 -29.67 10.08
C MET A 1 -6.25 -30.25 10.06
N LEU A 2 -6.08 -31.58 10.18
CA LEU A 2 -4.78 -32.24 10.06
C LEU A 2 -4.66 -32.79 8.64
N ALA A 3 -3.75 -32.24 7.85
CA ALA A 3 -3.45 -32.79 6.52
C ALA A 3 -2.75 -34.16 6.68
N LYS A 4 -3.19 -35.18 5.94
CA LYS A 4 -2.61 -36.53 5.94
C LYS A 4 -2.00 -36.83 4.57
N GLY A 5 -0.79 -37.42 4.55
CA GLY A 5 -0.09 -37.84 3.33
C GLY A 5 1.39 -37.44 3.30
N GLY A 6 2.21 -38.13 2.51
CA GLY A 6 3.68 -37.94 2.48
C GLY A 6 4.16 -36.55 2.03
N GLN A 7 3.27 -35.76 1.43
CA GLN A 7 3.51 -34.39 0.96
C GLN A 7 2.68 -33.34 1.73
N ALA A 8 1.94 -33.74 2.77
CA ALA A 8 1.15 -32.82 3.57
C ALA A 8 2.04 -31.72 4.18
N GLY A 9 1.71 -30.45 3.91
CA GLY A 9 2.43 -29.28 4.43
C GLY A 9 3.81 -29.03 3.81
N LYS A 10 4.19 -29.75 2.75
CA LYS A 10 5.49 -29.56 2.08
C LYS A 10 5.36 -28.61 0.89
N TRP A 11 6.40 -27.81 0.69
CA TRP A 11 6.56 -27.00 -0.51
C TRP A 11 6.89 -27.90 -1.71
N ILE A 12 6.25 -27.63 -2.85
CA ILE A 12 6.55 -28.28 -4.13
C ILE A 12 6.76 -27.21 -5.20
N ASN A 13 7.67 -27.48 -6.12
CA ASN A 13 7.90 -26.62 -7.28
C ASN A 13 6.94 -27.02 -8.42
N SER A 14 6.50 -26.06 -9.22
CA SER A 14 5.69 -26.30 -10.41
C SER A 14 6.00 -25.28 -11.50
N ASP A 15 5.48 -25.51 -12.69
CA ASP A 15 5.53 -24.59 -13.82
C ASP A 15 4.62 -23.38 -13.57
N CYS A 16 5.18 -22.17 -13.67
CA CYS A 16 4.49 -20.90 -13.44
C CYS A 16 3.34 -20.63 -14.44
N GLN A 17 3.33 -21.28 -15.61
CA GLN A 17 2.26 -21.13 -16.61
C GLN A 17 1.04 -22.02 -16.33
N LYS A 18 1.13 -22.94 -15.35
CA LYS A 18 0.00 -23.79 -14.97
C LYS A 18 -0.98 -23.02 -14.07
N SER A 19 -2.27 -23.15 -14.37
CA SER A 19 -3.34 -22.66 -13.50
C SER A 19 -3.41 -23.52 -12.23
N LEU A 20 -2.88 -23.01 -11.12
CA LEU A 20 -2.88 -23.67 -9.81
C LEU A 20 -3.63 -22.82 -8.78
N PRO A 21 -4.24 -23.44 -7.76
CA PRO A 21 -4.72 -22.71 -6.59
C PRO A 21 -3.57 -21.98 -5.90
N TYR A 22 -3.78 -20.70 -5.56
CA TYR A 22 -2.83 -19.91 -4.79
C TYR A 22 -3.42 -19.55 -3.42
N ILE A 23 -2.54 -19.42 -2.43
CA ILE A 23 -2.88 -18.92 -1.10
C ILE A 23 -2.23 -17.54 -0.99
N TYR A 24 -3.00 -16.54 -0.59
CA TYR A 24 -2.50 -15.22 -0.23
C TYR A 24 -2.74 -15.00 1.27
N PRO A 25 -1.90 -14.21 1.95
CA PRO A 25 -2.17 -13.82 3.33
C PRO A 25 -3.46 -12.98 3.35
N ALA A 26 -4.56 -13.60 3.72
CA ALA A 26 -5.80 -12.89 4.02
C ALA A 26 -5.75 -12.44 5.48
N TYR A 27 -5.74 -11.13 5.72
CA TYR A 27 -6.13 -10.62 7.02
C TYR A 27 -7.59 -11.03 7.23
N PRO A 28 -7.93 -11.84 8.27
CA PRO A 28 -9.21 -12.56 8.32
C PRO A 28 -10.46 -11.67 8.30
N ASN A 29 -10.32 -10.35 8.42
CA ASN A 29 -11.39 -9.36 8.41
C ASN A 29 -11.15 -8.19 7.43
N CYS A 30 -10.29 -8.36 6.42
CA CYS A 30 -10.03 -7.29 5.48
C CYS A 30 -11.19 -7.08 4.50
N GLN A 31 -11.94 -5.99 4.67
CA GLN A 31 -13.04 -5.65 3.76
C GLN A 31 -12.58 -4.94 2.49
N LYS A 32 -11.42 -4.26 2.54
CA LYS A 32 -10.89 -3.44 1.45
C LYS A 32 -9.67 -4.11 0.87
N THR A 33 -9.91 -4.99 -0.09
CA THR A 33 -8.84 -5.72 -0.78
C THR A 33 -8.71 -5.23 -2.22
N PHE A 34 -7.48 -5.05 -2.67
CA PHE A 34 -7.18 -4.76 -4.08
C PHE A 34 -5.87 -5.42 -4.47
N ASN A 35 -5.86 -6.12 -5.61
CA ASN A 35 -4.69 -6.79 -6.18
C ASN A 35 -3.89 -7.67 -5.18
N GLY A 36 -4.59 -8.40 -4.30
CA GLY A 36 -3.96 -9.26 -3.30
C GLY A 36 -3.44 -8.54 -2.04
N PHE A 37 -3.58 -7.22 -1.96
CA PHE A 37 -3.28 -6.43 -0.78
C PHE A 37 -4.55 -6.13 0.04
N CYS A 38 -4.35 -5.96 1.34
CA CYS A 38 -5.36 -5.50 2.27
C CYS A 38 -5.07 -4.05 2.68
N TYR A 39 -6.08 -3.20 2.65
CA TYR A 39 -5.95 -1.79 2.98
C TYR A 39 -6.76 -1.45 4.23
N LEU A 40 -6.09 -0.79 5.17
CA LEU A 40 -6.67 -0.25 6.40
C LEU A 40 -6.48 1.26 6.40
N HIS A 41 -7.35 2.00 7.08
CA HIS A 41 -7.20 3.43 7.27
C HIS A 41 -7.44 3.78 8.74
N ASP A 42 -6.66 4.74 9.24
CA ASP A 42 -6.81 5.31 10.58
C ASP A 42 -6.31 6.77 10.53
N ARG A 43 -6.37 7.48 11.66
CA ARG A 43 -5.95 8.88 11.78
C ARG A 43 -4.81 9.02 12.78
N GLY A 44 -3.75 9.71 12.36
CA GLY A 44 -2.63 10.05 13.23
C GLY A 44 -1.44 10.61 12.46
N PRO A 45 -0.39 11.04 13.18
CA PRO A 45 0.88 11.42 12.57
C PRO A 45 1.57 10.21 11.93
N MET A 46 2.54 10.46 11.05
CA MET A 46 3.21 9.42 10.26
C MET A 46 3.87 8.33 11.11
N ASP A 47 4.53 8.70 12.21
CA ASP A 47 5.19 7.73 13.10
C ASP A 47 4.18 6.80 13.80
N TYR A 48 2.98 7.32 14.11
CA TYR A 48 1.88 6.50 14.62
C TYR A 48 1.37 5.55 13.53
N ALA A 49 1.18 6.04 12.31
CA ALA A 49 0.71 5.22 11.19
C ALA A 49 1.68 4.07 10.87
N GLU A 50 3.00 4.33 10.83
CA GLU A 50 4.01 3.28 10.67
C GLU A 50 3.96 2.24 11.78
N SER A 51 3.93 2.69 13.04
CA SER A 51 3.84 1.80 14.20
C SER A 51 2.57 0.96 14.20
N TYR A 52 1.42 1.56 13.84
CA TYR A 52 0.13 0.89 13.75
C TYR A 52 0.11 -0.15 12.63
N CYS A 53 0.60 0.21 11.44
CA CYS A 53 0.72 -0.71 10.32
C CYS A 53 1.63 -1.91 10.66
N GLN A 54 2.79 -1.66 11.29
CA GLN A 54 3.72 -2.72 11.70
C GLN A 54 3.10 -3.68 12.72
N GLN A 55 2.36 -3.17 13.72
CA GLN A 55 1.61 -4.00 14.67
C GLN A 55 0.55 -4.88 14.00
N ASN A 56 0.09 -4.46 12.82
CA ASN A 56 -0.86 -5.19 11.97
C ASN A 56 -0.18 -5.87 10.77
N ASN A 57 1.11 -6.25 10.89
CA ASN A 57 1.87 -6.97 9.86
C ASN A 57 1.77 -6.33 8.46
N GLY A 58 1.71 -5.01 8.42
CA GLY A 58 1.61 -4.23 7.20
C GLY A 58 2.53 -3.02 7.23
N THR A 59 2.42 -2.19 6.21
CA THR A 59 3.19 -0.96 6.05
C THR A 59 2.25 0.19 5.71
N VAL A 60 2.74 1.42 5.87
CA VAL A 60 2.04 2.60 5.36
C VAL A 60 1.93 2.52 3.83
N LEU A 61 0.85 3.10 3.29
CA LEU A 61 0.45 2.95 1.89
C LEU A 61 1.51 3.50 0.92
N SER A 62 2.03 2.66 0.02
CA SER A 62 2.67 3.09 -1.22
C SER A 62 1.70 2.96 -2.39
N THR A 63 1.89 3.76 -3.44
CA THR A 63 1.13 3.58 -4.69
C THR A 63 2.10 3.34 -5.83
N GLN A 64 1.87 2.25 -6.56
CA GLN A 64 2.80 1.78 -7.60
C GLN A 64 2.15 1.75 -9.00
N SER A 65 0.90 2.20 -9.12
CA SER A 65 0.16 2.28 -10.39
C SER A 65 -1.04 3.22 -10.31
N GLN A 66 -1.51 3.69 -11.47
CA GLN A 66 -2.72 4.49 -11.58
C GLN A 66 -3.96 3.75 -11.07
N ILE A 67 -4.07 2.44 -11.31
CA ILE A 67 -5.26 1.67 -10.92
C ILE A 67 -5.35 1.55 -9.40
N GLU A 68 -4.22 1.32 -8.73
CA GLU A 68 -4.14 1.34 -7.27
C GLU A 68 -4.47 2.73 -6.71
N ASN A 69 -3.91 3.79 -7.30
CA ASN A 69 -4.21 5.18 -6.92
C ASN A 69 -5.71 5.48 -6.99
N THR A 70 -6.35 5.09 -8.09
CA THR A 70 -7.80 5.20 -8.28
C THR A 70 -8.56 4.34 -7.26
N PHE A 71 -8.12 3.12 -6.96
CA PHE A 71 -8.75 2.29 -5.94
C PHE A 71 -8.73 2.99 -4.58
N VAL A 72 -7.56 3.47 -4.15
CA VAL A 72 -7.38 4.23 -2.90
C VAL A 72 -8.35 5.41 -2.90
N GLN A 73 -8.34 6.21 -3.98
CA GLN A 73 -9.17 7.41 -4.14
C GLN A 73 -10.66 7.16 -3.87
N TYR A 74 -11.22 6.09 -4.44
CA TYR A 74 -12.66 5.85 -4.37
C TYR A 74 -13.09 4.95 -3.21
N HIS A 75 -12.19 4.12 -2.66
CA HIS A 75 -12.58 3.05 -1.73
C HIS A 75 -12.04 3.21 -0.30
N LEU A 76 -11.00 4.04 -0.09
CA LEU A 76 -10.34 4.23 1.21
C LEU A 76 -10.47 5.64 1.80
N LEU A 77 -10.92 6.61 1.00
CA LEU A 77 -10.79 8.03 1.31
C LEU A 77 -12.02 8.70 2.01
N PRO A 78 -11.79 9.39 3.16
CA PRO A 78 -12.37 10.71 3.45
C PRO A 78 -11.70 11.81 2.57
N GLU A 79 -12.02 13.10 2.72
CA GLU A 79 -11.54 14.18 1.81
C GLU A 79 -10.04 14.15 1.45
N TRP A 80 -9.16 13.70 2.36
CA TRP A 80 -7.73 13.48 2.12
C TRP A 80 -7.17 12.30 2.93
N ILE A 81 -6.10 11.65 2.45
CA ILE A 81 -5.32 10.62 3.19
C ILE A 81 -3.82 10.86 3.06
N MET A 82 -3.08 10.65 4.14
CA MET A 82 -1.62 10.66 4.10
C MET A 82 -1.11 9.34 3.50
N LEU A 83 -0.17 9.44 2.56
CA LEU A 83 0.52 8.31 1.99
C LEU A 83 1.78 7.97 2.79
N GLY A 84 2.35 6.81 2.56
CA GLY A 84 3.60 6.32 3.15
C GLY A 84 4.89 6.96 2.61
N ALA A 85 4.79 8.05 1.84
CA ALA A 85 5.94 8.72 1.25
C ALA A 85 6.50 9.78 2.21
N LYS A 86 7.80 9.67 2.53
CA LYS A 86 8.55 10.63 3.33
C LYS A 86 9.59 11.34 2.47
N LYS A 87 9.73 12.66 2.66
CA LYS A 87 10.73 13.47 1.98
C LYS A 87 12.12 13.06 2.43
N VAL A 88 12.99 12.79 1.47
CA VAL A 88 14.40 12.43 1.71
C VAL A 88 15.35 13.52 1.23
N PHE A 89 14.93 14.32 0.24
CA PHE A 89 15.67 15.46 -0.27
C PHE A 89 14.70 16.47 -0.91
N LYS A 90 15.21 17.64 -1.36
CA LYS A 90 14.38 18.65 -2.04
C LYS A 90 13.59 18.01 -3.19
N ASN A 91 12.25 18.08 -3.09
CA ASN A 91 11.28 17.51 -4.04
C ASN A 91 11.46 16.00 -4.34
N SER A 92 12.16 15.27 -3.47
CA SER A 92 12.40 13.83 -3.59
C SER A 92 11.90 13.11 -2.33
N TYR A 93 11.22 11.99 -2.55
CA TYR A 93 10.59 11.20 -1.51
C TYR A 93 11.01 9.75 -1.64
N ALA A 94 10.80 8.99 -0.57
CA ALA A 94 10.92 7.54 -0.56
C ALA A 94 9.69 6.94 0.10
N TRP A 95 9.26 5.78 -0.37
CA TRP A 95 8.22 5.01 0.29
C TRP A 95 8.79 4.34 1.53
N ALA A 96 8.13 4.51 2.68
CA ALA A 96 8.56 3.93 3.95
C ALA A 96 8.48 2.39 3.98
N ASP A 97 7.71 1.78 3.09
CA ASP A 97 7.66 0.32 2.90
C ASP A 97 8.84 -0.25 2.09
N GLY A 98 9.74 0.62 1.59
CA GLY A 98 10.89 0.25 0.79
C GLY A 98 10.59 -0.03 -0.68
N THR A 99 9.36 0.18 -1.15
CA THR A 99 9.03 0.07 -2.57
C THR A 99 9.74 1.14 -3.39
N ILE A 100 9.97 0.84 -4.67
CA ILE A 100 10.74 1.71 -5.56
C ILE A 100 9.98 3.03 -5.77
N TRP A 101 10.64 4.15 -5.46
CA TRP A 101 10.13 5.48 -5.75
C TRP A 101 10.17 5.76 -7.27
N GLY A 102 9.19 6.52 -7.78
CA GLY A 102 9.20 7.02 -9.16
C GLY A 102 8.73 6.03 -10.23
N LYS A 103 8.38 4.78 -9.87
CA LYS A 103 7.69 3.86 -10.79
C LYS A 103 6.31 4.38 -11.19
N PHE A 104 5.65 5.08 -10.27
CA PHE A 104 4.41 5.80 -10.47
C PHE A 104 4.49 7.10 -9.67
N ASP A 105 4.08 8.20 -10.28
CA ASP A 105 4.10 9.54 -9.70
C ASP A 105 2.84 10.27 -10.16
N ASN A 106 1.97 10.60 -9.21
CA ASN A 106 0.72 11.32 -9.45
C ASN A 106 0.63 12.54 -8.54
N ARG A 107 1.80 13.17 -8.30
CA ARG A 107 1.88 14.43 -7.58
C ARG A 107 1.16 15.55 -8.33
N ASP A 108 0.51 16.45 -7.60
CA ASP A 108 -0.04 17.67 -8.16
C ASP A 108 1.11 18.61 -8.56
N PRO A 109 1.30 18.90 -9.87
CA PRO A 109 2.36 19.80 -10.33
C PRO A 109 2.17 21.25 -9.88
N LEU A 110 0.98 21.60 -9.37
CA LEU A 110 0.64 22.91 -8.85
C LEU A 110 0.72 23.00 -7.32
N ASP A 111 1.02 21.89 -6.62
CA ASP A 111 1.14 21.89 -5.17
C ASP A 111 2.44 22.58 -4.73
N ARG A 112 2.30 23.82 -4.28
CA ARG A 112 3.39 24.65 -3.77
C ARG A 112 3.88 24.21 -2.39
N SER A 113 3.12 23.35 -1.70
CA SER A 113 3.45 22.88 -0.35
C SER A 113 4.47 21.74 -0.35
N LEU A 114 4.72 21.09 -1.51
CA LEU A 114 5.75 20.04 -1.68
C LEU A 114 7.15 20.50 -1.25
N GLU A 115 7.45 21.80 -1.39
CA GLU A 115 8.75 22.34 -0.95
C GLU A 115 8.87 22.41 0.58
N THR A 116 7.75 22.48 1.30
CA THR A 116 7.68 22.73 2.76
C THR A 116 7.21 21.54 3.58
N LEU A 117 6.46 20.60 3.00
CA LEU A 117 5.88 19.45 3.70
C LEU A 117 6.71 18.18 3.48
N ASP A 118 6.83 17.39 4.55
CA ASP A 118 7.67 16.17 4.57
C ASP A 118 6.90 14.89 4.20
N CYS A 119 5.57 14.93 4.18
CA CYS A 119 4.70 13.79 3.87
C CYS A 119 3.73 14.14 2.74
N LEU A 120 3.44 13.18 1.86
CA LEU A 120 2.49 13.36 0.76
C LEU A 120 1.08 13.00 1.20
N VAL A 121 0.09 13.73 0.66
CA VAL A 121 -1.32 13.58 1.00
C VAL A 121 -2.14 13.54 -0.28
N MET A 122 -2.89 12.45 -0.49
CA MET A 122 -3.80 12.33 -1.63
C MET A 122 -5.12 13.03 -1.33
N TYR A 123 -5.56 13.87 -2.27
CA TYR A 123 -6.86 14.52 -2.25
C TYR A 123 -7.91 13.67 -2.95
N LYS A 124 -9.08 13.48 -2.33
CA LYS A 124 -10.16 12.67 -2.91
C LYS A 124 -10.73 13.24 -4.21
N SER A 125 -10.80 14.56 -4.30
CA SER A 125 -11.40 15.26 -5.44
C SER A 125 -10.65 15.03 -6.76
N SER A 126 -9.32 14.91 -6.69
CA SER A 126 -8.46 14.77 -7.87
C SER A 126 -7.74 13.42 -7.95
N GLY A 127 -7.51 12.76 -6.80
CA GLY A 127 -6.62 11.60 -6.69
C GLY A 127 -5.13 11.98 -6.78
N LEU A 128 -4.81 13.26 -6.91
CA LEU A 128 -3.45 13.79 -6.91
C LEU A 128 -2.93 13.88 -5.47
N TRP A 129 -1.61 13.76 -5.32
CA TRP A 129 -0.91 13.83 -4.03
C TRP A 129 0.30 14.76 -4.04
#